data_AF-A0A0Q5L1Z9-F1
#
_entry.id   AF-A0A0Q5L1Z9-F1
#
_cell.length_a   1.000
_cell.length_b   1.000
_cell.length_c   1.000
_cell.angle_alpha   90.00
_cell.angle_beta   90.00
_cell.angle_gamma   90.00
#
_symmetry.space_group_name_H-M   'P 1'
#
loop_
_entity.id
_entity.type
_entity.pdbx_description
1 polymer ?
#
loop_
_entity_poly.entity_id
_entity_poly.type
_entity_poly.pdbx_seq_one_letter_code
_entity_poly.pdbx_strand_id
1 'polypeptide(L)'
;MLLTAVYLLVTLLTALILVIFLLRAGAARAMVVWGIAATLPLLAALTASLSGQARATRALQDYVPQSTQVVVQTAARDYDLVLNPEDAACLERTVRLRSEADLVSGNQTVPVRADTLVTGTLPPSAVVEALTVRGQLGCHNFHSVPGVKK
;
A
#
# COMPACT_ATOMS: atom_id res chain seq x y z
N MET A 1 0.99 -8.92 -17.39
CA MET A 1 1.99 -9.74 -18.09
C MET A 1 2.97 -8.90 -18.91
N LEU A 2 2.51 -7.94 -19.73
CA LEU A 2 3.39 -7.06 -20.51
C LEU A 2 4.44 -6.32 -19.66
N LEU A 3 4.02 -5.77 -18.52
CA LEU A 3 4.90 -5.05 -17.58
C LEU A 3 6.04 -5.94 -17.03
N THR A 4 5.72 -7.21 -16.74
CA THR A 4 6.68 -8.20 -16.23
C THR A 4 7.70 -8.58 -17.31
N ALA A 5 7.26 -8.71 -18.55
CA ALA A 5 8.13 -9.02 -19.68
C ALA A 5 9.09 -7.84 -19.99
N VAL A 6 8.57 -6.61 -20.01
CA VAL A 6 9.39 -5.40 -20.19
C VAL A 6 10.42 -5.27 -19.06
N TYR A 7 10.01 -5.53 -17.82
CA TYR A 7 10.90 -5.51 -16.67
C TYR A 7 12.06 -6.51 -16.79
N LEU A 8 11.75 -7.76 -17.15
CA LEU A 8 12.76 -8.80 -17.38
C LEU A 8 13.73 -8.41 -18.48
N LEU A 9 13.23 -7.80 -19.56
CA LEU A 9 14.04 -7.37 -20.69
C LEU A 9 14.99 -6.23 -20.29
N VAL A 10 14.51 -5.26 -19.52
CA VAL A 10 15.33 -4.18 -18.95
C VAL A 10 16.39 -4.75 -18.01
N THR A 11 16.02 -5.64 -17.08
CA THR A 11 16.99 -6.24 -16.14
C THR A 11 18.05 -7.07 -16.84
N LEU A 12 17.68 -7.83 -17.88
CA LEU A 12 18.63 -8.56 -18.75
C LEU A 12 19.58 -7.61 -19.48
N LEU A 13 19.05 -6.54 -20.08
CA LEU A 13 19.87 -5.52 -20.76
C LEU A 13 20.87 -4.89 -19.79
N THR A 14 20.43 -4.48 -18.59
CA THR A 14 21.31 -3.88 -17.59
C THR A 14 22.39 -4.85 -17.14
N ALA A 15 22.04 -6.11 -16.90
CA ALA A 15 23.01 -7.15 -16.54
C ALA A 15 24.03 -7.40 -17.67
N LEU A 16 23.57 -7.42 -18.92
CA LEU A 16 24.42 -7.66 -20.09
C LEU A 16 25.38 -6.48 -20.34
N ILE A 17 24.91 -5.24 -20.16
CA ILE A 17 25.76 -4.03 -20.17
C ILE A 17 26.82 -4.11 -19.07
N LEU A 18 26.43 -4.50 -17.86
CA LEU A 18 27.33 -4.72 -16.72
C LEU A 18 28.43 -5.73 -17.04
N VAL A 19 28.07 -6.86 -17.64
CA VAL A 19 29.02 -7.90 -18.08
C VAL A 19 29.97 -7.37 -19.14
N ILE A 20 29.48 -6.65 -20.16
CA ILE A 20 30.32 -6.02 -21.20
C ILE A 20 31.32 -5.04 -20.58
N PHE A 21 30.89 -4.24 -19.62
CA PHE A 21 31.75 -3.28 -18.93
C PHE A 21 32.80 -3.96 -18.03
N LEU A 22 32.46 -5.08 -17.38
CA LEU A 22 33.39 -5.88 -16.58
C LEU A 22 34.47 -6.57 -17.44
N LEU A 23 34.12 -6.97 -18.67
CA LEU A 23 35.05 -7.61 -19.61
C LEU A 23 36.06 -6.64 -20.25
N ARG A 24 35.83 -5.32 -20.19
CA ARG A 24 36.70 -4.32 -20.83
C ARG A 24 37.70 -3.74 -19.83
N ALA A 25 38.88 -4.36 -19.72
CA ALA A 25 39.95 -3.94 -18.81
C ALA A 25 40.66 -2.66 -19.29
N GLY A 26 40.62 -1.59 -18.48
CA GLY A 26 41.49 -0.39 -18.61
C GLY A 26 40.75 0.95 -18.63
N ALA A 27 41.17 1.90 -17.77
CA ALA A 27 40.73 3.31 -17.56
C ALA A 27 39.22 3.60 -17.37
N ALA A 28 38.32 2.74 -17.86
CA ALA A 28 36.87 2.82 -17.71
C ALA A 28 36.36 2.52 -16.29
N ARG A 29 37.25 2.15 -15.34
CA ARG A 29 36.88 1.71 -13.98
C ARG A 29 36.04 2.72 -13.22
N ALA A 30 36.36 4.01 -13.28
CA ALA A 30 35.57 5.02 -12.59
C ALA A 30 34.14 5.09 -13.17
N MET A 31 34.01 5.18 -14.50
CA MET A 31 32.71 5.26 -15.17
C MET A 31 31.88 3.99 -14.97
N VAL A 32 32.51 2.80 -14.96
CA VAL A 32 31.86 1.52 -14.63
C VAL A 32 31.36 1.53 -13.18
N VAL A 33 32.21 1.89 -12.22
CA VAL A 33 31.82 1.93 -10.79
C VAL A 33 30.68 2.92 -10.56
N TRP A 34 30.72 4.09 -11.22
CA TRP A 34 29.63 5.07 -11.16
C TRP A 34 28.35 4.56 -11.83
N GLY A 35 28.44 3.89 -12.98
CA GLY A 35 27.28 3.28 -13.64
C GLY A 35 26.64 2.17 -12.81
N ILE A 36 27.46 1.34 -12.16
CA ILE A 36 26.97 0.30 -11.24
C ILE A 36 26.34 0.95 -10.01
N ALA A 37 27.00 1.92 -9.39
CA ALA A 37 26.48 2.65 -8.24
C ALA A 37 25.15 3.36 -8.56
N ALA A 38 24.96 3.86 -9.78
CA ALA A 38 23.72 4.48 -10.22
C ALA A 38 22.60 3.48 -10.52
N THR A 39 22.93 2.27 -10.97
CA THR A 39 21.95 1.21 -11.29
C THR A 39 21.54 0.38 -10.08
N LEU A 40 22.35 0.31 -9.03
CA LEU A 40 22.03 -0.39 -7.79
C LEU A 40 20.75 0.13 -7.10
N PRO A 41 20.54 1.45 -6.90
CA PRO A 41 19.29 1.98 -6.36
C PRO A 41 18.07 1.63 -7.21
N LEU A 42 18.24 1.63 -8.53
CA LEU A 42 17.18 1.25 -9.46
C LEU A 42 16.81 -0.23 -9.28
N LEU A 43 17.78 -1.13 -9.22
CA LEU A 43 17.55 -2.55 -8.96
C LEU A 43 16.93 -2.78 -7.57
N ALA A 44 17.36 -2.04 -6.55
CA ALA A 44 16.78 -2.10 -5.21
C ALA A 44 15.30 -1.64 -5.20
N ALA A 45 14.99 -0.53 -5.87
CA ALA A 45 13.61 -0.04 -6.00
C ALA A 45 12.71 -1.04 -6.73
N LEU A 46 13.23 -1.67 -7.79
CA LEU A 46 12.50 -2.64 -8.58
C LEU A 46 12.25 -3.94 -7.81
N THR A 47 13.26 -4.48 -7.14
CA THR A 47 13.10 -5.67 -6.29
C THR A 47 12.15 -5.42 -5.12
N ALA A 48 12.21 -4.24 -4.49
CA ALA A 48 11.25 -3.83 -3.48
C ALA A 48 9.82 -3.76 -4.04
N SER A 49 9.62 -3.18 -5.22
CA SER A 49 8.32 -3.11 -5.88
C SER A 49 7.75 -4.50 -6.19
N LEU A 50 8.54 -5.38 -6.81
CA LEU A 50 8.10 -6.74 -7.16
C LEU A 50 7.80 -7.59 -5.92
N SER A 51 8.64 -7.49 -4.88
CA SER A 51 8.40 -8.21 -3.63
C SER A 51 7.14 -7.72 -2.92
N GLY A 52 6.86 -6.41 -2.96
CA GLY A 52 5.60 -5.82 -2.49
C GLY A 52 4.38 -6.37 -3.24
N GLN A 53 4.43 -6.42 -4.58
CA GLN A 53 3.35 -6.98 -5.40
C GLN A 53 3.11 -8.47 -5.15
N ALA A 54 4.20 -9.26 -5.00
CA ALA A 54 4.10 -10.69 -4.71
C ALA A 54 3.47 -10.95 -3.33
N ARG A 55 3.87 -10.18 -2.31
CA ARG A 55 3.27 -10.26 -0.96
C ARG A 55 1.80 -9.85 -0.97
N ALA A 56 1.46 -8.77 -1.66
CA ALA A 56 0.08 -8.32 -1.80
C ALA A 56 -0.80 -9.37 -2.49
N THR A 57 -0.28 -10.04 -3.53
CA THR A 57 -1.01 -11.12 -4.21
C THR A 57 -1.29 -12.28 -3.26
N ARG A 58 -0.29 -12.73 -2.49
CA ARG A 58 -0.46 -13.82 -1.51
C ARG A 58 -1.45 -13.47 -0.40
N ALA A 59 -1.38 -12.26 0.13
CA ALA A 59 -2.29 -11.80 1.18
C ALA A 59 -3.76 -11.79 0.73
N LEU A 60 -4.01 -11.67 -0.58
CA LEU A 60 -5.34 -11.64 -1.16
C LEU A 60 -5.82 -12.99 -1.72
N GLN A 61 -4.99 -14.04 -1.72
CA GLN A 61 -5.34 -15.32 -2.36
C GLN A 61 -6.61 -15.96 -1.79
N ASP A 62 -6.76 -15.91 -0.46
CA ASP A 62 -7.89 -16.50 0.25
C ASP A 62 -8.85 -15.44 0.84
N TYR A 63 -8.64 -14.17 0.49
CA TYR A 63 -9.46 -13.09 1.01
C TYR A 63 -10.79 -13.00 0.27
N VAL A 64 -11.88 -13.24 1.00
CA VAL A 64 -13.25 -13.05 0.49
C VAL A 64 -13.82 -11.76 1.08
N PRO A 65 -14.13 -10.74 0.24
CA PRO A 65 -14.70 -9.49 0.73
C PRO A 65 -16.10 -9.73 1.32
N GLN A 66 -16.31 -9.37 2.58
CA GLN A 66 -17.59 -9.47 3.25
C GLN A 66 -17.91 -8.18 4.02
N SER A 67 -19.19 -7.82 4.08
CA SER A 67 -19.65 -6.73 4.91
C SER A 67 -19.56 -7.11 6.38
N THR A 68 -19.11 -6.20 7.23
CA THR A 68 -18.84 -6.46 8.64
C THR A 68 -19.57 -5.46 9.53
N GLN A 69 -20.20 -5.95 10.59
CA GLN A 69 -20.75 -5.09 11.63
C GLN A 69 -19.63 -4.67 12.58
N VAL A 70 -19.54 -3.36 12.83
CA VAL A 70 -18.54 -2.77 13.73
C VAL A 70 -19.21 -1.71 14.59
N VAL A 71 -18.74 -1.61 15.83
CA VAL A 71 -19.11 -0.51 16.72
C VAL A 71 -17.93 0.44 16.81
N VAL A 72 -18.17 1.68 16.37
CA VAL A 72 -17.22 2.79 16.42
C VAL A 72 -17.56 3.64 17.63
N GLN A 73 -16.72 3.57 18.66
CA GLN A 73 -16.84 4.32 19.89
C GLN A 73 -16.02 5.61 19.80
N THR A 74 -16.71 6.74 19.90
CA THR A 74 -16.12 8.08 19.88
C THR A 74 -16.32 8.77 21.23
N ALA A 75 -15.65 9.89 21.47
CA ALA A 75 -15.87 10.69 22.69
C ALA A 75 -17.33 11.15 22.89
N ALA A 76 -18.10 11.26 21.80
CA ALA A 76 -19.47 11.77 21.85
C ALA A 76 -20.51 10.66 22.02
N ARG A 77 -20.37 9.57 21.26
CA ARG A 77 -21.30 8.44 21.25
C ARG A 77 -20.72 7.20 20.56
N ASP A 78 -21.42 6.09 20.74
CA ASP A 78 -21.16 4.84 20.02
C ASP A 78 -22.02 4.78 18.75
N TYR A 79 -21.44 4.27 17.67
CA TYR A 79 -22.07 4.08 16.37
C TYR A 79 -22.01 2.62 15.98
N ASP A 80 -23.15 1.95 15.88
CA ASP A 80 -23.24 0.60 15.32
C ASP A 80 -23.45 0.70 13.80
N LEU A 81 -22.46 0.23 13.04
CA LEU A 81 -22.38 0.40 11.60
C LEU A 81 -22.19 -0.95 10.92
N VAL A 82 -22.89 -1.16 9.81
CA VAL A 82 -22.59 -2.25 8.88
C VAL A 82 -21.78 -1.66 7.74
N LEU A 83 -20.49 -1.96 7.70
CA LEU A 83 -19.57 -1.46 6.68
C LEU A 83 -19.44 -2.46 5.54
N ASN A 84 -19.39 -1.93 4.33
CA ASN A 84 -18.95 -2.70 3.17
C ASN A 84 -17.44 -3.01 3.31
N PRO A 85 -16.89 -3.96 2.52
CA PRO A 85 -15.50 -4.38 2.68
C PRO A 85 -14.48 -3.25 2.48
N GLU A 86 -14.79 -2.30 1.60
CA GLU A 86 -13.91 -1.15 1.31
C GLU A 86 -13.88 -0.15 2.47
N ASP A 87 -15.05 0.23 3.01
CA ASP A 87 -15.14 1.16 4.14
C ASP A 87 -14.55 0.54 5.41
N ALA A 88 -14.72 -0.77 5.62
CA ALA A 88 -14.10 -1.48 6.74
C ALA A 88 -12.55 -1.47 6.63
N ALA A 89 -12.00 -1.67 5.43
CA ALA A 89 -10.56 -1.58 5.19
C ALA A 89 -10.04 -0.15 5.34
N CYS A 90 -10.79 0.84 4.88
CA CYS A 90 -10.46 2.26 5.08
C CYS A 90 -10.54 2.66 6.56
N LEU A 91 -11.50 2.12 7.32
CA LEU A 91 -11.60 2.34 8.77
C LEU A 91 -10.39 1.75 9.50
N GLU A 92 -10.02 0.49 9.20
CA GLU A 92 -8.82 -0.14 9.78
C GLU A 92 -7.58 0.71 9.53
N ARG A 93 -7.37 1.16 8.29
CA ARG A 93 -6.23 2.00 7.93
C ARG A 93 -6.24 3.32 8.70
N THR A 94 -7.39 3.95 8.80
CA THR A 94 -7.55 5.26 9.46
C THR A 94 -7.23 5.16 10.95
N VAL A 95 -7.74 4.14 11.63
CA VAL A 95 -7.49 3.87 13.05
C VAL A 95 -6.03 3.48 13.29
N ARG A 96 -5.47 2.57 12.47
CA ARG A 96 -4.07 2.14 12.57
C ARG A 96 -3.09 3.29 12.41
N LEU A 97 -3.33 4.16 11.42
CA LEU A 97 -2.49 5.33 11.14
C LEU A 97 -2.80 6.50 12.08
N ARG A 98 -3.79 6.37 12.98
CA ARG A 98 -4.30 7.44 13.86
C ARG A 98 -4.61 8.73 13.09
N SER A 99 -5.10 8.60 11.87
CA SER A 99 -5.49 9.73 11.04
C SER A 99 -6.92 10.15 11.35
N GLU A 100 -7.20 11.44 11.29
CA GLU A 100 -8.55 11.97 11.51
C GLU A 100 -9.32 12.07 10.19
N ALA A 101 -10.55 11.57 10.19
CA ALA A 101 -11.43 11.60 9.04
C ALA A 101 -12.90 11.56 9.49
N ASP A 102 -13.79 12.02 8.63
CA ASP A 102 -15.23 11.85 8.81
C ASP A 102 -15.70 10.74 7.85
N LEU A 103 -16.22 9.65 8.43
CA LEU A 103 -16.79 8.52 7.70
C LEU A 103 -18.27 8.78 7.44
N VAL A 104 -18.68 8.73 6.17
CA VAL A 104 -20.09 8.81 5.76
C VAL A 104 -20.62 7.40 5.56
N SER A 105 -21.53 6.96 6.43
CA SER A 105 -22.18 5.64 6.33
C SER A 105 -23.70 5.83 6.27
N GLY A 106 -24.27 5.66 5.07
CA GLY A 106 -25.67 5.97 4.81
C GLY A 106 -25.99 7.44 5.11
N ASN A 107 -26.92 7.69 6.03
CA ASN A 107 -27.31 9.04 6.46
C ASN A 107 -26.55 9.53 7.71
N GLN A 108 -25.53 8.80 8.16
CA GLN A 108 -24.77 9.15 9.35
C GLN A 108 -23.34 9.56 8.99
N THR A 109 -22.89 10.67 9.57
CA THR A 109 -21.48 11.05 9.58
C THR A 109 -20.88 10.65 10.92
N VAL A 110 -19.82 9.87 10.86
CA VAL A 110 -19.14 9.27 12.01
C VAL A 110 -17.74 9.90 12.10
N PRO A 111 -17.49 10.74 13.12
CA PRO A 111 -16.18 11.36 13.28
C PRO A 111 -15.18 10.30 13.78
N VAL A 112 -14.20 9.96 12.96
CA VAL A 112 -13.08 9.10 13.33
C VAL A 112 -11.92 10.00 13.75
N ARG A 113 -11.53 9.90 15.02
CA ARG A 113 -10.49 10.70 15.67
C ARG A 113 -9.43 9.79 16.29
N ALA A 114 -8.35 10.36 16.82
CA ALA A 114 -7.22 9.60 17.35
C ALA A 114 -7.57 8.71 18.57
N ASP A 115 -8.62 9.04 19.29
CA ASP A 115 -9.15 8.33 20.46
C ASP A 115 -10.30 7.36 20.11
N THR A 116 -10.67 7.25 18.83
CA THR A 116 -11.75 6.38 18.40
C THR A 116 -11.37 4.91 18.58
N LEU A 117 -12.20 4.17 19.29
CA LEU A 117 -12.07 2.74 19.49
C LEU A 117 -13.03 2.02 18.55
N VAL A 118 -12.52 1.04 17.82
CA VAL A 118 -13.35 0.21 16.93
C VAL A 118 -13.38 -1.20 17.46
N THR A 119 -14.59 -1.73 17.64
CA THR A 119 -14.82 -3.13 18.02
C THR A 119 -15.60 -3.83 16.92
N GLY A 120 -15.29 -5.10 16.69
CA GLY A 120 -15.84 -5.89 15.58
C GLY A 120 -14.75 -6.50 14.70
N THR A 121 -15.17 -7.22 13.66
CA THR A 121 -14.25 -7.92 12.76
C THR A 121 -13.82 -7.00 11.62
N LEU A 122 -12.75 -6.24 11.82
CA LEU A 122 -12.09 -5.51 10.73
C LEU A 122 -11.23 -6.45 9.89
N PRO A 123 -11.05 -6.16 8.58
CA PRO A 123 -10.12 -6.92 7.75
C PRO A 123 -8.69 -6.83 8.32
N PRO A 124 -7.90 -7.90 8.22
CA PRO A 124 -6.54 -7.91 8.75
C PRO A 124 -5.66 -6.90 8.01
N SER A 125 -4.72 -6.29 8.75
CA SER A 125 -3.83 -5.23 8.23
C SER A 125 -3.10 -5.60 6.94
N ALA A 126 -2.66 -6.87 6.83
CA ALA A 126 -2.00 -7.40 5.65
C ALA A 126 -2.88 -7.34 4.38
N VAL A 127 -4.19 -7.55 4.52
CA VAL A 127 -5.15 -7.43 3.41
C VAL A 127 -5.34 -5.96 3.04
N VAL A 128 -5.50 -5.08 4.03
CA VAL A 128 -5.68 -3.63 3.78
C VAL A 128 -4.46 -3.01 3.10
N GLU A 129 -3.26 -3.40 3.53
CA GLU A 129 -2.02 -3.02 2.88
C GLU A 129 -1.93 -3.57 1.45
N ALA A 130 -2.30 -4.83 1.24
CA ALA A 130 -2.32 -5.43 -0.10
C ALA A 130 -3.30 -4.72 -1.04
N LEU A 131 -4.51 -4.38 -0.58
CA LEU A 131 -5.49 -3.60 -1.33
C LEU A 131 -4.93 -2.20 -1.66
N THR A 132 -4.22 -1.57 -0.72
CA THR A 132 -3.56 -0.28 -0.95
C THR A 132 -2.46 -0.38 -2.01
N VAL A 133 -1.56 -1.37 -1.91
CA VAL A 133 -0.45 -1.58 -2.86
C VAL A 133 -0.94 -1.89 -4.27
N ARG A 134 -2.09 -2.57 -4.39
CA ARG A 134 -2.71 -2.85 -5.69
C ARG A 134 -3.57 -1.71 -6.24
N GLY A 135 -3.74 -0.61 -5.49
CA GLY A 135 -4.61 0.49 -5.87
C GLY A 135 -6.10 0.12 -5.87
N GLN A 136 -6.48 -0.92 -5.13
CA GLN A 136 -7.86 -1.41 -5.02
C GLN A 136 -8.60 -0.84 -3.81
N LEU A 137 -7.91 -0.10 -2.93
CA LEU A 137 -8.53 0.56 -1.78
C LEU A 137 -8.97 1.99 -2.14
N GLY A 138 -10.27 2.19 -2.36
CA GLY A 138 -10.87 3.50 -2.63
C GLY A 138 -11.68 4.04 -1.46
N CYS A 139 -11.11 4.94 -0.65
CA CYS A 139 -11.77 5.49 0.54
C CYS A 139 -12.68 6.69 0.22
N HIS A 140 -13.70 6.47 -0.61
CA HIS A 140 -14.57 7.55 -1.09
C HIS A 140 -15.48 8.15 0.00
N ASN A 141 -15.89 7.31 0.96
CA ASN A 141 -16.75 7.71 2.08
C ASN A 141 -15.97 8.32 3.26
N PHE A 142 -14.65 8.47 3.12
CA PHE A 142 -13.80 9.09 4.14
C PHE A 142 -13.37 10.48 3.67
N HIS A 143 -13.83 11.50 4.37
CA HIS A 143 -13.46 12.88 4.10
C HIS A 143 -12.42 13.34 5.12
N SER A 144 -11.37 14.02 4.66
CA SER A 144 -10.37 14.59 5.55
C SER A 144 -10.95 15.75 6.34
N VAL A 145 -10.63 15.82 7.64
CA VAL A 145 -11.02 16.95 8.47
C VAL A 145 -10.16 18.17 8.13
N PRO A 146 -10.75 19.31 7.73
CA PRO A 146 -9.99 20.52 7.45
C PRO A 146 -9.35 21.06 8.74
N GLY A 147 -8.03 21.24 8.76
CA GLY A 147 -7.30 21.87 9.86
C GLY A 147 -6.27 20.98 10.57
N VAL A 148 -6.26 19.67 10.32
CA VAL A 148 -5.24 18.76 10.85
C VAL A 148 -4.06 18.72 9.87
N LYS A 149 -2.98 19.46 10.18
CA LYS A 149 -1.72 19.35 9.44
C LYS A 149 -1.09 17.99 9.74
N LYS A 150 -0.87 17.21 8.68
CA LYS A 150 -0.07 15.97 8.71
C LYS A 150 1.34 16.21 9.22
#